data_AF-A0A2A4QQB5-F1
#
_entry.id   AF-A0A2A4QQB5-F1
#
_cell.length_a   1.000
_cell.length_b   1.000
_cell.length_c   1.000
_cell.angle_alpha   90.00
_cell.angle_beta   90.00
_cell.angle_gamma   90.00
#
_symmetry.space_group_name_H-M   'P 1'
#
loop_
_entity.id
_entity.type
_entity.pdbx_description
1 polymer ?
#
loop_
_entity_poly.entity_id
_entity_poly.type
_entity_poly.pdbx_seq_one_letter_code
_entity_poly.pdbx_strand_id
1 'polypeptide(L)'
;MAKTNQKTTYSEVIGEKMLLLTALIEGAVVMGAELLGAKFIEPYFGSSLYTWCSVLAVTLFGLAGGYYLGGILSKKYDEIEILYKSMGVAAILIASMPFIGPWVMEFMLFSDIRTASVISSLIFIFPIMFCLGITSPLIITALSSSVQNTGKFVGTTFAIATLGGVITTISLGFFLIPSLGLRICAVTVAMIAVTAPIVVFLKTRNLKSALAFLSITALLTSLNIVSVLSAFPTSKHFNVIHKSDGLAGQLLVIDYIKKETRLLYVNNISQSYSYLPTGRSAFLYVHRIAAYSSYKPPGSKVLLAGLGGGQMVNEFEILGFDIILDKKMNPWLLEVNQAPSFNTDTDLDMEVKKGLLIDTFRLLDISYKM
;
A
#
# COMPACT_ATOMS: atom_id res chain seq x y z
N MET A 1 -25.39 -47.17 30.90
CA MET A 1 -24.58 -46.92 29.69
C MET A 1 -24.55 -45.42 29.41
N ALA A 2 -23.62 -44.68 30.01
CA ALA A 2 -23.35 -43.30 29.65
C ALA A 2 -22.43 -43.33 28.41
N LYS A 3 -22.90 -42.85 27.26
CA LYS A 3 -22.05 -42.58 26.10
C LYS A 3 -21.14 -41.42 26.48
N THR A 4 -19.94 -41.73 26.94
CA THR A 4 -18.84 -40.78 27.06
C THR A 4 -18.61 -40.20 25.66
N ASN A 5 -18.92 -38.91 25.47
CA ASN A 5 -18.55 -38.16 24.27
C ASN A 5 -17.01 -38.13 24.19
N GLN A 6 -16.41 -39.14 23.58
CA GLN A 6 -15.02 -39.10 23.15
C GLN A 6 -14.93 -37.94 22.15
N LYS A 7 -14.32 -36.82 22.57
CA LYS A 7 -13.84 -35.79 21.64
C LYS A 7 -12.90 -36.50 20.69
N THR A 8 -13.28 -36.59 19.41
CA THR A 8 -12.41 -37.06 18.34
C THR A 8 -11.14 -36.20 18.37
N THR A 9 -9.98 -36.82 18.52
CA THR A 9 -8.72 -36.09 18.61
C THR A 9 -8.48 -35.40 17.26
N TYR A 10 -8.06 -34.14 17.25
CA TYR A 10 -7.92 -33.35 16.02
C TYR A 10 -7.02 -34.03 14.97
N SER A 11 -6.03 -34.82 15.42
CA SER A 11 -5.11 -35.59 14.60
C SER A 11 -5.74 -36.76 13.83
N GLU A 12 -6.87 -37.32 14.28
CA GLU A 12 -7.55 -38.44 13.59
C GLU A 12 -8.35 -37.96 12.37
N VAL A 13 -8.69 -36.68 12.32
CA VAL A 13 -9.58 -36.08 11.30
C VAL A 13 -8.81 -35.36 10.21
N ILE A 14 -7.57 -34.92 10.49
CA ILE A 14 -6.74 -34.15 9.57
C ILE A 14 -5.63 -35.01 8.99
N GLY A 15 -5.75 -35.33 7.71
CA GLY A 15 -4.71 -36.03 6.96
C GLY A 15 -3.61 -35.11 6.39
N GLU A 16 -2.51 -35.72 5.97
CA GLU A 16 -1.34 -35.06 5.36
C GLU A 16 -1.71 -34.04 4.27
N LYS A 17 -2.57 -34.42 3.31
CA LYS A 17 -2.99 -33.54 2.20
C LYS A 17 -3.62 -32.24 2.69
N MET A 18 -4.35 -32.29 3.80
CA MET A 18 -5.01 -31.12 4.36
C MET A 18 -4.00 -30.20 5.05
N LEU A 19 -3.01 -30.75 5.75
CA LEU A 19 -1.90 -29.98 6.33
C LEU A 19 -1.04 -29.31 5.25
N LEU A 20 -0.76 -30.00 4.14
CA LEU A 20 -0.04 -29.41 3.01
C LEU A 20 -0.85 -28.31 2.32
N LEU A 21 -2.18 -28.46 2.20
CA LEU A 21 -3.04 -27.39 1.71
C LEU A 21 -3.05 -26.19 2.67
N THR A 22 -3.02 -26.44 3.98
CA THR A 22 -2.88 -25.39 4.99
C THR A 22 -1.54 -24.67 4.85
N ALA A 23 -0.45 -25.37 4.56
CA ALA A 23 0.85 -24.75 4.26
C ALA A 23 0.80 -23.85 3.03
N LEU A 24 0.11 -24.27 1.95
CA LEU A 24 -0.10 -23.45 0.75
C LEU A 24 -0.84 -22.15 1.09
N ILE A 25 -1.92 -22.25 1.86
CA ILE A 25 -2.74 -21.11 2.30
C ILE A 25 -1.94 -20.21 3.24
N GLU A 26 -1.16 -20.78 4.15
CA GLU A 26 -0.32 -20.05 5.09
C GLU A 26 0.70 -19.17 4.35
N GLY A 27 1.46 -19.74 3.42
CA GLY A 27 2.45 -18.97 2.66
C GLY A 27 1.81 -17.91 1.75
N ALA A 28 0.64 -18.22 1.18
CA ALA A 28 -0.18 -17.24 0.47
C ALA A 28 -0.58 -16.05 1.36
N VAL A 29 -1.06 -16.33 2.57
CA VAL A 29 -1.53 -15.30 3.52
C VAL A 29 -0.38 -14.49 4.09
N VAL A 30 0.77 -15.10 4.40
CA VAL A 30 1.98 -14.39 4.84
C VAL A 30 2.39 -13.36 3.80
N MET A 31 2.61 -13.79 2.55
CA MET A 31 3.02 -12.87 1.48
C MET A 31 1.94 -11.83 1.16
N GLY A 32 0.67 -12.21 1.22
CA GLY A 32 -0.44 -11.29 1.02
C GLY A 32 -0.50 -10.20 2.09
N ALA A 33 -0.39 -10.59 3.36
CA ALA A 33 -0.41 -9.66 4.49
C ALA A 33 0.80 -8.72 4.50
N GLU A 34 1.99 -9.22 4.15
CA GLU A 34 3.20 -8.39 4.04
C GLU A 34 3.05 -7.32 2.96
N LEU A 35 2.66 -7.74 1.75
CA LEU A 35 2.48 -6.85 0.62
C LEU A 35 1.40 -5.80 0.89
N LEU A 36 0.26 -6.21 1.46
CA LEU A 36 -0.80 -5.29 1.85
C LEU A 36 -0.33 -4.32 2.93
N GLY A 37 0.36 -4.81 3.96
CA GLY A 37 0.90 -3.97 5.02
C GLY A 37 1.81 -2.87 4.50
N ALA A 38 2.75 -3.20 3.61
CA ALA A 38 3.59 -2.21 2.94
C ALA A 38 2.74 -1.17 2.18
N LYS A 39 1.75 -1.64 1.42
CA LYS A 39 0.89 -0.77 0.61
C LYS A 39 -0.09 0.09 1.42
N PHE A 40 -0.46 -0.31 2.64
CA PHE A 40 -1.24 0.55 3.53
C PHE A 40 -0.40 1.67 4.15
N ILE A 41 0.90 1.47 4.33
CA ILE A 41 1.83 2.48 4.88
C ILE A 41 2.24 3.51 3.80
N GLU A 42 2.45 3.04 2.57
CA GLU A 42 2.98 3.85 1.46
C GLU A 42 2.26 5.19 1.20
N PRO A 43 0.91 5.29 1.25
CA PRO A 43 0.20 6.55 1.06
C PRO A 43 0.56 7.66 2.06
N TYR A 44 1.04 7.28 3.25
CA TYR A 44 1.30 8.20 4.36
C TYR A 44 2.78 8.56 4.48
N PHE A 45 3.67 7.59 4.32
CA PHE A 45 5.12 7.81 4.52
C PHE A 45 5.95 7.62 3.24
N GLY A 46 5.29 7.36 2.11
CA GLY A 46 5.92 7.14 0.81
C GLY A 46 6.53 5.75 0.63
N SER A 47 7.06 5.50 -0.57
CA SER A 47 7.69 4.23 -0.96
C SER A 47 9.20 4.22 -0.66
N SER A 48 9.63 4.88 0.41
CA SER A 48 11.05 5.07 0.72
C SER A 48 11.76 3.76 1.06
N LEU A 49 13.09 3.74 0.92
CA LEU A 49 13.92 2.62 1.40
C LEU A 49 13.64 2.33 2.89
N TYR A 50 13.45 3.37 3.71
CA TYR A 50 13.16 3.22 5.13
C TYR A 50 11.83 2.49 5.39
N THR A 51 10.79 2.81 4.61
CA THR A 51 9.47 2.20 4.73
C THR A 51 9.53 0.71 4.38
N TRP A 52 10.16 0.37 3.26
CA TRP A 52 10.33 -1.04 2.85
C TRP A 52 11.21 -1.84 3.82
N CYS A 53 12.33 -1.28 4.26
CA CYS A 53 13.19 -1.91 5.27
C CYS A 53 12.44 -2.15 6.59
N SER A 54 11.59 -1.20 7.01
CA SER A 54 10.78 -1.34 8.23
C SER A 54 9.79 -2.50 8.12
N VAL A 55 9.07 -2.60 7.00
CA VAL A 55 8.09 -3.67 6.77
C VAL A 55 8.77 -5.03 6.74
N LEU A 56 9.87 -5.17 5.98
CA LEU A 56 10.63 -6.42 5.89
C LEU A 56 11.20 -6.83 7.26
N ALA A 57 11.84 -5.90 7.98
CA ALA A 57 12.43 -6.18 9.27
C ALA A 57 11.37 -6.60 10.31
N VAL A 58 10.24 -5.90 10.37
CA VAL A 58 9.15 -6.23 11.28
C VAL A 58 8.46 -7.54 10.90
N THR A 59 8.33 -7.83 9.60
CA THR A 59 7.78 -9.10 9.12
C THR A 59 8.64 -10.27 9.56
N LEU A 60 9.94 -10.20 9.29
CA LEU A 60 10.90 -11.23 9.72
C LEU A 60 10.96 -11.35 11.24
N PHE A 61 10.88 -10.23 11.97
CA PHE A 61 10.87 -10.23 13.43
C PHE A 61 9.61 -10.91 14.00
N GLY A 62 8.43 -10.60 13.44
CA GLY A 62 7.17 -11.25 13.79
C GLY A 62 7.21 -12.75 13.53
N LEU A 63 7.63 -13.13 12.31
CA LEU A 63 7.77 -14.55 11.93
C LEU A 63 8.76 -15.27 12.84
N ALA A 64 9.93 -14.71 13.10
CA ALA A 64 10.94 -15.31 13.98
C ALA A 64 10.40 -15.55 15.41
N GLY A 65 9.72 -14.56 15.98
CA GLY A 65 9.06 -14.70 17.28
C GLY A 65 7.97 -15.77 17.26
N GLY A 66 7.16 -15.80 16.20
CA GLY A 66 6.13 -16.80 15.99
C GLY A 66 6.68 -18.21 15.84
N TYR A 67 7.75 -18.41 15.05
CA TYR A 67 8.42 -19.71 14.88
C TYR A 67 8.93 -20.25 16.21
N TYR A 68 9.58 -19.39 17.00
CA TYR A 68 10.09 -19.77 18.31
C TYR A 68 8.96 -20.19 19.26
N LEU A 69 7.90 -19.38 19.36
CA LEU A 69 6.76 -19.71 20.23
C LEU A 69 5.99 -20.94 19.73
N GLY A 70 5.80 -21.06 18.42
CA GLY A 70 5.14 -22.22 17.79
C GLY A 70 5.86 -23.53 18.08
N GLY A 71 7.20 -23.54 18.07
CA GLY A 71 7.99 -24.71 18.45
C GLY A 71 7.93 -25.07 19.94
N ILE A 72 7.63 -24.12 20.83
CA ILE A 72 7.36 -24.39 22.25
C ILE A 72 5.94 -24.93 22.42
N LEU A 73 4.97 -24.29 21.78
CA LEU A 73 3.55 -24.64 21.88
C LEU A 73 3.27 -26.02 21.30
N SER A 74 3.99 -26.42 20.23
CA SER A 74 3.84 -27.74 19.60
C SER A 74 4.18 -28.93 20.52
N LYS A 75 4.90 -28.68 21.62
CA LYS A 75 5.25 -29.71 22.62
C LYS A 75 4.28 -29.77 23.79
N LYS A 76 3.54 -28.69 24.05
CA LYS A 76 2.79 -28.49 25.31
C LYS A 76 1.28 -28.62 25.13
N TYR A 77 0.77 -28.38 23.93
CA TYR A 77 -0.66 -28.32 23.64
C TYR A 77 -0.98 -29.03 22.33
N ASP A 78 -2.27 -29.23 22.05
CA ASP A 78 -2.75 -29.78 20.78
C ASP A 78 -2.32 -28.85 19.62
N GLU A 79 -1.40 -29.35 18.80
CA GLU A 79 -0.75 -28.60 17.73
C GLU A 79 -1.75 -28.15 16.66
N ILE A 80 -2.80 -28.93 16.42
CA ILE A 80 -3.83 -28.63 15.44
C ILE A 80 -4.74 -27.52 15.95
N GLU A 81 -5.18 -27.59 17.21
CA GLU A 81 -6.05 -26.57 17.77
C GLU A 81 -5.36 -25.20 17.79
N ILE A 82 -4.08 -25.14 18.16
CA ILE A 82 -3.31 -23.89 18.15
C ILE A 82 -3.09 -23.38 16.73
N LEU A 83 -2.74 -24.24 15.79
CA LEU A 83 -2.51 -23.89 14.38
C LEU A 83 -3.70 -23.12 13.79
N TYR A 84 -4.91 -23.69 13.91
CA TYR A 84 -6.08 -23.08 13.30
C TYR A 84 -6.62 -21.90 14.10
N LYS A 85 -6.39 -21.83 15.42
CA LYS A 85 -6.69 -20.62 16.20
C LYS A 85 -5.76 -19.47 15.84
N SER A 86 -4.46 -19.69 15.69
CA SER A 86 -3.51 -18.62 15.33
C SER A 86 -3.76 -18.10 13.91
N MET A 87 -4.06 -18.99 12.94
CA MET A 87 -4.53 -18.59 11.61
C MET A 87 -5.84 -17.78 11.67
N GLY A 88 -6.81 -18.20 12.49
CA GLY A 88 -8.07 -17.47 12.66
C GLY A 88 -7.88 -16.08 13.26
N VAL A 89 -6.98 -15.93 14.25
CA VAL A 89 -6.61 -14.63 14.81
C VAL A 89 -5.92 -13.76 13.76
N ALA A 90 -4.98 -14.32 12.99
CA ALA A 90 -4.33 -13.60 11.89
C ALA A 90 -5.36 -13.09 10.86
N ALA A 91 -6.36 -13.90 10.49
CA ALA A 91 -7.43 -13.50 9.58
C ALA A 91 -8.22 -12.27 10.09
N ILE A 92 -8.56 -12.25 11.38
CA ILE A 92 -9.25 -11.11 12.02
C ILE A 92 -8.37 -9.85 11.98
N LEU A 93 -7.07 -10.00 12.30
CA LEU A 93 -6.11 -8.89 12.28
C LEU A 93 -5.90 -8.33 10.86
N ILE A 94 -5.88 -9.18 9.84
CA ILE A 94 -5.82 -8.73 8.44
C ILE A 94 -7.10 -7.99 8.05
N ALA A 95 -8.27 -8.51 8.45
CA ALA A 95 -9.56 -7.86 8.17
C ALA A 95 -9.74 -6.51 8.88
N SER A 96 -9.05 -6.29 10.01
CA SER A 96 -9.10 -5.04 10.77
C SER A 96 -8.12 -3.97 10.26
N MET A 97 -7.11 -4.37 9.49
CA MET A 97 -6.07 -3.47 8.95
C MET A 97 -6.64 -2.23 8.24
N PRO A 98 -7.67 -2.31 7.37
CA PRO A 98 -8.22 -1.12 6.69
C PRO A 98 -8.87 -0.09 7.62
N PHE A 99 -9.29 -0.48 8.83
CA PHE A 99 -9.94 0.39 9.80
C PHE A 99 -8.94 1.00 10.76
N ILE A 100 -8.08 0.16 11.33
CA ILE A 100 -7.08 0.59 12.31
C ILE A 100 -5.97 1.37 11.59
N GLY A 101 -5.65 1.00 10.34
CA GLY A 101 -4.63 1.60 9.46
C GLY A 101 -4.61 3.12 9.51
N PRO A 102 -5.66 3.78 8.99
CA PRO A 102 -5.72 5.24 8.94
C PRO A 102 -5.49 5.92 10.29
N TRP A 103 -6.04 5.38 11.38
CA TRP A 103 -5.92 5.96 12.72
C TRP A 103 -4.48 6.00 13.21
N VAL A 104 -3.74 4.90 13.03
CA VAL A 104 -2.33 4.84 13.45
C VAL A 104 -1.47 5.70 12.56
N MET A 105 -1.69 5.70 11.24
CA MET A 105 -0.89 6.53 10.34
C MET A 105 -1.11 8.01 10.61
N GLU A 106 -2.36 8.45 10.81
CA GLU A 106 -2.69 9.84 11.17
C GLU A 106 -2.03 10.27 12.47
N PHE A 107 -2.01 9.40 13.48
CA PHE A 107 -1.32 9.67 14.74
C PHE A 107 0.20 9.81 14.54
N MET A 108 0.78 9.04 13.62
CA MET A 108 2.22 9.04 13.35
C MET A 108 2.67 10.13 12.35
N LEU A 109 1.76 10.90 11.75
CA LEU A 109 2.09 11.94 10.74
C LEU A 109 3.08 13.01 11.25
N PHE A 110 3.09 13.28 12.55
CA PHE A 110 3.98 14.28 13.16
C PHE A 110 5.38 13.73 13.50
N SER A 111 5.59 12.42 13.31
CA SER A 111 6.88 11.77 13.55
C SER A 111 7.74 11.76 12.29
N ASP A 112 9.05 11.55 12.45
CA ASP A 112 9.92 11.32 11.29
C ASP A 112 9.57 10.00 10.58
N ILE A 113 9.82 9.94 9.26
CA ILE A 113 9.45 8.81 8.40
C ILE A 113 9.99 7.47 8.92
N ARG A 114 11.17 7.44 9.54
CA ARG A 114 11.77 6.18 10.05
C ARG A 114 10.99 5.68 11.24
N THR A 115 10.79 6.53 12.24
CA THR A 115 10.01 6.20 13.44
C THR A 115 8.57 5.85 13.09
N ALA A 116 7.94 6.65 12.22
CA ALA A 116 6.57 6.45 11.75
C ALA A 116 6.41 5.09 11.04
N SER A 117 7.33 4.74 10.14
CA SER A 117 7.28 3.47 9.39
C SER A 117 7.48 2.26 10.29
N VAL A 118 8.44 2.31 11.23
CA VAL A 118 8.74 1.20 12.15
C VAL A 118 7.58 0.97 13.12
N ILE A 119 7.10 2.02 13.80
CA ILE A 119 6.04 1.90 14.80
C ILE A 119 4.73 1.45 14.14
N SER A 120 4.40 2.00 12.98
CA SER A 120 3.19 1.58 12.25
C SER A 120 3.28 0.11 11.84
N SER A 121 4.43 -0.33 11.31
CA SER A 121 4.65 -1.75 10.97
C SER A 121 4.54 -2.65 12.20
N LEU A 122 5.07 -2.23 13.36
CA LEU A 122 4.97 -2.96 14.62
C LEU A 122 3.52 -3.09 15.13
N ILE A 123 2.66 -2.10 14.87
CA ILE A 123 1.26 -2.16 15.31
C ILE A 123 0.43 -3.07 14.37
N PHE A 124 0.65 -2.98 13.05
CA PHE A 124 -0.17 -3.71 12.08
C PHE A 124 0.37 -5.06 11.68
N ILE A 125 1.63 -5.10 11.29
CA ILE A 125 2.22 -6.23 10.57
C ILE A 125 2.76 -7.24 11.57
N PHE A 126 3.45 -6.79 12.62
CA PHE A 126 4.01 -7.67 13.64
C PHE A 126 3.00 -8.67 14.22
N PRO A 127 1.81 -8.29 14.74
CA PRO A 127 0.91 -9.26 15.36
C PRO A 127 0.36 -10.27 14.34
N ILE A 128 0.13 -9.85 13.09
CA ILE A 128 -0.28 -10.76 12.01
C ILE A 128 0.83 -11.78 11.74
N MET A 129 2.06 -11.30 11.52
CA MET A 129 3.22 -12.14 11.21
C MET A 129 3.62 -13.03 12.37
N PHE A 130 3.43 -12.57 13.61
CA PHE A 130 3.64 -13.39 14.79
C PHE A 130 2.65 -14.55 14.86
N CYS A 131 1.36 -14.30 14.63
CA CYS A 131 0.34 -15.36 14.59
C CYS A 131 0.56 -16.36 13.44
N LEU A 132 0.98 -15.89 12.27
CA LEU A 132 1.34 -16.75 11.14
C LEU A 132 2.68 -17.47 11.38
N GLY A 133 3.66 -16.85 12.03
CA GLY A 133 4.91 -17.54 12.37
C GLY A 133 4.68 -18.76 13.27
N ILE A 134 3.68 -18.72 14.15
CA ILE A 134 3.32 -19.87 15.00
C ILE A 134 2.91 -21.10 14.18
N THR A 135 2.34 -20.93 12.99
CA THR A 135 1.68 -22.02 12.24
C THR A 135 2.66 -22.98 11.60
N SER A 136 3.78 -22.48 11.06
CA SER A 136 4.78 -23.27 10.34
C SER A 136 5.35 -24.44 11.18
N PRO A 137 5.86 -24.24 12.41
CA PRO A 137 6.32 -25.33 13.27
C PRO A 137 5.22 -26.34 13.63
N LEU A 138 3.97 -25.88 13.77
CA LEU A 138 2.84 -26.74 14.12
C LEU A 138 2.44 -27.65 12.97
N ILE A 139 2.45 -27.15 11.73
CA ILE A 139 2.23 -27.96 10.52
C ILE A 139 3.30 -29.04 10.41
N ILE A 140 4.57 -28.67 10.57
CA ILE A 140 5.70 -29.60 10.48
C ILE A 140 5.60 -30.67 11.58
N THR A 141 5.25 -30.29 12.80
CA THR A 141 5.10 -31.22 13.93
C THR A 141 3.95 -32.18 13.68
N ALA A 142 2.79 -31.68 13.23
CA ALA A 142 1.61 -32.49 12.92
C ALA A 142 1.85 -33.50 11.77
N LEU A 143 2.73 -33.17 10.81
CA LEU A 143 3.13 -34.07 9.73
C LEU A 143 4.17 -35.11 10.17
N SER A 144 4.98 -34.80 11.19
CA SER A 144 6.14 -35.59 11.59
C SER A 144 5.78 -36.65 12.63
N SER A 145 5.55 -37.88 12.18
CA SER A 145 5.30 -39.05 13.05
C SER A 145 6.55 -39.88 13.38
N SER A 146 7.68 -39.66 12.67
CA SER A 146 8.97 -40.30 12.96
C SER A 146 10.16 -39.44 12.50
N VAL A 147 11.30 -39.57 13.19
CA VAL A 147 12.53 -38.78 12.96
C VAL A 147 13.07 -38.94 11.53
N GLN A 148 12.88 -40.12 10.91
CA GLN A 148 13.37 -40.43 9.56
C GLN A 148 12.69 -39.60 8.46
N ASN A 149 11.44 -39.16 8.67
CA ASN A 149 10.68 -38.41 7.67
C ASN A 149 10.61 -36.90 7.94
N THR A 150 11.14 -36.43 9.07
CA THR A 150 11.07 -35.01 9.49
C THR A 150 11.70 -34.09 8.44
N GLY A 151 12.88 -34.42 7.92
CA GLY A 151 13.54 -33.59 6.90
C GLY A 151 12.72 -33.43 5.61
N LYS A 152 12.07 -34.52 5.17
CA LYS A 152 11.19 -34.50 3.99
C LYS A 152 9.98 -33.59 4.21
N PHE A 153 9.31 -33.69 5.36
CA PHE A 153 8.14 -32.87 5.65
C PHE A 153 8.48 -31.39 5.85
N VAL A 154 9.61 -31.07 6.47
CA VAL A 154 10.12 -29.70 6.56
C VAL A 154 10.29 -29.10 5.16
N GLY A 155 11.05 -29.77 4.28
CA GLY A 155 11.30 -29.29 2.92
C GLY A 155 10.03 -29.17 2.07
N THR A 156 9.13 -30.16 2.16
CA THR A 156 7.86 -30.16 1.43
C THR A 156 6.94 -29.03 1.89
N THR A 157 6.86 -28.79 3.20
CA THR A 157 6.03 -27.72 3.78
C THR A 157 6.52 -26.35 3.30
N PHE A 158 7.83 -26.09 3.40
CA PHE A 158 8.40 -24.82 2.92
C PHE A 158 8.25 -24.63 1.42
N ALA A 159 8.44 -25.67 0.60
CA ALA A 159 8.27 -25.58 -0.84
C ALA A 159 6.83 -25.22 -1.23
N ILE A 160 5.84 -25.88 -0.60
CA ILE A 160 4.42 -25.63 -0.87
C ILE A 160 4.00 -24.25 -0.36
N ALA A 161 4.42 -23.85 0.86
CA ALA A 161 4.14 -22.52 1.38
C ALA A 161 4.74 -21.42 0.47
N THR A 162 5.99 -21.60 0.03
CA THR A 162 6.64 -20.66 -0.90
C THR A 162 5.86 -20.55 -2.21
N LEU A 163 5.38 -21.67 -2.77
CA LEU A 163 4.56 -21.66 -3.98
C LEU A 163 3.26 -20.85 -3.79
N GLY A 164 2.57 -21.02 -2.66
CA GLY A 164 1.39 -20.24 -2.32
C GLY A 164 1.69 -18.74 -2.22
N GLY A 165 2.83 -18.41 -1.62
CA GLY A 165 3.36 -17.06 -1.54
C GLY A 165 3.59 -16.44 -2.92
N VAL A 166 4.31 -17.12 -3.81
CA VAL A 166 4.58 -16.67 -5.18
C VAL A 166 3.28 -16.41 -5.95
N ILE A 167 2.34 -17.35 -5.91
CA ILE A 167 1.03 -17.21 -6.58
C ILE A 167 0.31 -15.95 -6.07
N THR A 168 0.33 -15.73 -4.76
CA THR A 168 -0.37 -14.63 -4.13
C THR A 168 0.29 -13.29 -4.41
N THR A 169 1.61 -13.19 -4.35
CA THR A 169 2.35 -11.96 -4.67
C THR A 169 2.13 -11.53 -6.12
N ILE A 170 2.17 -12.47 -7.07
CA ILE A 170 1.90 -12.18 -8.49
C ILE A 170 0.43 -11.75 -8.65
N SER A 171 -0.51 -12.51 -8.08
CA SER A 171 -1.94 -12.22 -8.20
C SER A 171 -2.32 -10.87 -7.61
N LEU A 172 -1.86 -10.58 -6.39
CA LEU A 172 -2.11 -9.31 -5.71
C LEU A 172 -1.40 -8.15 -6.40
N GLY A 173 -0.10 -8.27 -6.63
CA GLY A 173 0.73 -7.18 -7.13
C GLY A 173 0.39 -6.76 -8.56
N PHE A 174 0.15 -7.72 -9.45
CA PHE A 174 -0.04 -7.43 -10.87
C PHE A 174 -1.50 -7.24 -11.27
N PHE A 175 -2.45 -7.85 -10.55
CA PHE A 175 -3.84 -7.91 -11.00
C PHE A 175 -4.84 -7.37 -9.98
N LEU A 176 -4.85 -7.87 -8.75
CA LEU A 176 -5.93 -7.58 -7.80
C LEU A 176 -5.81 -6.20 -7.17
N ILE A 177 -4.63 -5.80 -6.66
CA ILE A 177 -4.46 -4.46 -6.06
C ILE A 177 -4.74 -3.34 -7.08
N PRO A 178 -4.22 -3.40 -8.33
CA PRO A 178 -4.50 -2.36 -9.32
C PRO A 178 -5.99 -2.26 -9.71
N SER A 179 -6.73 -3.36 -9.70
CA SER A 179 -8.13 -3.40 -10.19
C SER A 179 -9.18 -3.24 -9.09
N LEU A 180 -8.93 -3.81 -7.91
CA LEU A 180 -9.89 -3.87 -6.80
C LEU A 180 -9.51 -2.94 -5.62
N GLY A 181 -8.30 -2.39 -5.63
CA GLY A 181 -7.79 -1.56 -4.55
C GLY A 181 -7.41 -2.35 -3.29
N LEU A 182 -6.78 -1.66 -2.33
CA LEU A 182 -6.17 -2.29 -1.15
C LEU A 182 -7.18 -2.88 -0.17
N ARG A 183 -8.32 -2.20 0.04
CA ARG A 183 -9.33 -2.63 1.01
C ARG A 183 -9.97 -3.97 0.65
N ILE A 184 -10.36 -4.12 -0.62
CA ILE A 184 -10.96 -5.37 -1.12
C ILE A 184 -9.92 -6.50 -1.05
N CYS A 185 -8.69 -6.24 -1.48
CA CYS A 185 -7.62 -7.23 -1.41
C CYS A 185 -7.34 -7.71 0.03
N ALA A 186 -7.33 -6.80 1.02
CA ALA A 186 -7.17 -7.18 2.42
C ALA A 186 -8.29 -8.08 2.92
N VAL A 187 -9.54 -7.75 2.57
CA VAL A 187 -10.69 -8.60 2.86
C VAL A 187 -10.57 -9.97 2.18
N THR A 188 -10.14 -10.03 0.92
CA THR A 188 -9.93 -11.29 0.20
C THR A 188 -8.88 -12.16 0.88
N VAL A 189 -7.73 -11.59 1.26
CA VAL A 189 -6.67 -12.33 1.97
C VAL A 189 -7.15 -12.82 3.34
N ALA A 190 -7.88 -12.00 4.10
CA ALA A 190 -8.47 -12.41 5.37
C ALA A 190 -9.48 -13.56 5.20
N MET A 191 -10.30 -13.52 4.14
CA MET A 191 -11.25 -14.60 3.84
C MET A 191 -10.53 -15.90 3.45
N ILE A 192 -9.45 -15.82 2.67
CA ILE A 192 -8.60 -16.98 2.37
C ILE A 192 -8.02 -17.55 3.67
N ALA A 193 -7.50 -16.69 4.55
CA ALA A 193 -6.90 -17.11 5.83
C ALA A 193 -7.89 -17.82 6.76
N VAL A 194 -9.15 -17.37 6.83
CA VAL A 194 -10.16 -17.96 7.73
C VAL A 194 -10.76 -19.26 7.21
N THR A 195 -10.62 -19.58 5.91
CA THR A 195 -11.21 -20.79 5.32
C THR A 195 -10.71 -22.08 5.97
N ALA A 196 -9.39 -22.24 6.10
CA ALA A 196 -8.80 -23.46 6.65
C ALA A 196 -9.22 -23.70 8.13
N PRO A 197 -9.17 -22.68 9.03
CA PRO A 197 -9.74 -22.78 10.37
C PRO A 197 -11.21 -23.21 10.41
N ILE A 198 -12.07 -22.61 9.58
CA ILE A 198 -13.50 -22.94 9.57
C ILE A 198 -13.72 -24.40 9.16
N VAL A 199 -13.09 -24.83 8.06
CA VAL A 199 -13.24 -26.20 7.56
C VAL A 199 -12.83 -27.22 8.63
N VAL A 200 -11.73 -26.95 9.36
CA VAL A 200 -11.28 -27.84 10.44
C VAL A 200 -12.22 -27.83 11.62
N PHE A 201 -12.61 -26.66 12.13
CA PHE A 201 -13.49 -26.58 13.30
C PHE A 201 -14.88 -27.18 13.03
N LEU A 202 -15.38 -27.10 11.80
CA LEU A 202 -16.59 -27.81 11.38
C LEU A 202 -16.38 -29.34 11.40
N LYS A 203 -15.27 -29.84 10.84
CA LYS A 203 -14.95 -31.27 10.85
C LYS A 203 -14.74 -31.84 12.26
N THR A 204 -14.16 -31.06 13.17
CA THR A 204 -13.90 -31.48 14.56
C THR A 204 -15.07 -31.17 15.51
N ARG A 205 -16.22 -30.75 14.97
CA ARG A 205 -17.45 -30.40 15.70
C ARG A 205 -17.29 -29.28 16.73
N ASN A 206 -16.23 -28.46 16.62
CA ASN A 206 -16.06 -27.25 17.43
C ASN A 206 -16.81 -26.06 16.82
N LEU A 207 -18.14 -26.15 16.81
CA LEU A 207 -19.02 -25.16 16.16
C LEU A 207 -18.90 -23.76 16.77
N LYS A 208 -18.60 -23.65 18.07
CA LYS A 208 -18.43 -22.35 18.75
C LYS A 208 -17.26 -21.58 18.16
N SER A 209 -16.09 -22.22 18.01
CA SER A 209 -14.91 -21.58 17.40
C SER A 209 -15.13 -21.29 15.92
N ALA A 210 -15.74 -22.22 15.17
CA ALA A 210 -16.08 -21.99 13.75
C ALA A 210 -16.98 -20.76 13.56
N LEU A 211 -18.07 -20.67 14.34
CA LEU A 211 -18.99 -19.54 14.28
C LEU A 211 -18.35 -18.24 14.75
N ALA A 212 -17.52 -18.26 15.79
CA ALA A 212 -16.84 -17.06 16.29
C ALA A 212 -15.92 -16.46 15.22
N PHE A 213 -15.01 -17.26 14.64
CA PHE A 213 -14.07 -16.76 13.63
C PHE A 213 -14.79 -16.34 12.34
N LEU A 214 -15.80 -17.12 11.89
CA LEU A 214 -16.58 -16.77 10.72
C LEU A 214 -17.38 -15.47 10.93
N SER A 215 -18.09 -15.33 12.06
CA SER A 215 -18.92 -14.16 12.32
C SER A 215 -18.11 -12.88 12.50
N ILE A 216 -16.98 -12.92 13.21
CA ILE A 216 -16.11 -11.74 13.40
C ILE A 216 -15.49 -11.34 12.05
N THR A 217 -14.96 -12.29 11.29
CA THR A 217 -14.37 -12.00 9.98
C THR A 217 -15.44 -11.52 9.00
N ALA A 218 -16.62 -12.14 8.96
CA ALA A 218 -17.75 -11.71 8.14
C ALA A 218 -18.24 -10.30 8.52
N LEU A 219 -18.28 -9.97 9.81
CA LEU A 219 -18.64 -8.64 10.28
C LEU A 219 -17.62 -7.60 9.79
N LEU A 220 -16.32 -7.82 10.03
CA LEU A 220 -15.27 -6.89 9.60
C LEU A 220 -15.23 -6.72 8.08
N THR A 221 -15.45 -7.80 7.33
CA THR A 221 -15.49 -7.76 5.86
C THR A 221 -16.75 -7.05 5.34
N SER A 222 -17.92 -7.29 5.94
CA SER A 222 -19.15 -6.56 5.57
C SER A 222 -19.04 -5.06 5.85
N LEU A 223 -18.44 -4.66 6.99
CA LEU A 223 -18.16 -3.26 7.29
C LEU A 223 -17.23 -2.62 6.26
N ASN A 224 -16.22 -3.37 5.78
CA ASN A 224 -15.31 -2.89 4.73
C ASN A 224 -16.08 -2.66 3.42
N ILE A 225 -16.88 -3.64 2.99
CA ILE A 225 -17.68 -3.55 1.76
C ILE A 225 -18.69 -2.38 1.85
N VAL A 226 -19.40 -2.24 2.97
CA VAL A 226 -20.32 -1.12 3.20
C VAL A 226 -19.57 0.20 3.15
N SER A 227 -18.36 0.31 3.73
CA SER A 227 -17.56 1.54 3.67
C SER A 227 -17.15 1.93 2.25
N VAL A 228 -16.96 0.94 1.37
CA VAL A 228 -16.62 1.16 -0.05
C VAL A 228 -17.87 1.56 -0.83
N LEU A 229 -19.01 0.89 -0.60
CA LEU A 229 -20.27 1.20 -1.28
C LEU A 229 -20.88 2.53 -0.82
N SER A 230 -20.75 2.87 0.46
CA SER A 230 -21.23 4.13 1.04
C SER A 230 -20.33 5.34 0.73
N ALA A 231 -19.19 5.12 0.06
CA ALA A 231 -18.22 6.15 -0.27
C ALA A 231 -18.68 7.17 -1.33
N PHE A 232 -19.91 7.05 -1.83
CA PHE A 232 -20.57 8.06 -2.67
C PHE A 232 -21.65 8.86 -1.89
N PRO A 233 -21.34 9.58 -0.80
CA PRO A 233 -22.29 10.53 -0.25
C PRO A 233 -22.28 11.78 -1.14
N THR A 234 -23.28 11.92 -2.00
CA THR A 234 -23.68 13.24 -2.50
C THR A 234 -24.17 14.05 -1.30
N SER A 235 -23.37 14.98 -0.81
CA SER A 235 -23.83 15.91 0.22
C SER A 235 -24.47 17.14 -0.45
N LYS A 236 -25.29 17.90 0.27
CA LYS A 236 -25.80 19.19 -0.22
C LYS A 236 -24.68 20.23 -0.51
N HIS A 237 -23.45 19.96 -0.08
CA HIS A 237 -22.33 20.89 -0.17
C HIS A 237 -21.28 20.50 -1.21
N PHE A 238 -21.16 19.21 -1.51
CA PHE A 238 -20.21 18.70 -2.48
C PHE A 238 -20.77 17.46 -3.20
N ASN A 239 -20.43 17.34 -4.47
CA ASN A 239 -20.68 16.18 -5.30
C ASN A 239 -19.38 15.41 -5.53
N VAL A 240 -19.38 14.08 -5.34
CA VAL A 240 -18.21 13.24 -5.63
C VAL A 240 -18.27 12.86 -7.10
N ILE A 241 -17.32 13.36 -7.89
CA ILE A 241 -17.25 13.10 -9.34
C ILE A 241 -16.55 11.78 -9.62
N HIS A 242 -15.46 11.51 -8.91
CA HIS A 242 -14.69 10.29 -9.07
C HIS A 242 -14.06 9.89 -7.73
N LYS A 243 -14.06 8.60 -7.42
CA LYS A 243 -13.31 8.06 -6.30
C LYS A 243 -12.77 6.69 -6.68
N SER A 244 -11.47 6.49 -6.53
CA SER A 244 -10.83 5.20 -6.78
C SER A 244 -9.63 4.99 -5.86
N ASP A 245 -9.46 3.77 -5.36
CA ASP A 245 -8.25 3.35 -4.64
C ASP A 245 -7.35 2.58 -5.61
N GLY A 246 -6.17 3.13 -5.92
CA GLY A 246 -5.21 2.53 -6.85
C GLY A 246 -3.85 2.21 -6.22
N LEU A 247 -2.92 1.71 -7.03
CA LEU A 247 -1.55 1.34 -6.60
C LEU A 247 -0.77 2.48 -5.94
N ALA A 248 -0.96 3.71 -6.42
CA ALA A 248 -0.25 4.90 -5.95
C ALA A 248 -1.03 5.66 -4.85
N GLY A 249 -2.19 5.15 -4.45
CA GLY A 249 -3.04 5.79 -3.46
C GLY A 249 -4.49 6.02 -3.91
N GLN A 250 -5.22 6.71 -3.05
CA GLN A 250 -6.60 7.09 -3.27
C GLN A 250 -6.67 8.36 -4.14
N LEU A 251 -7.42 8.29 -5.24
CA LEU A 251 -7.83 9.44 -6.03
C LEU A 251 -9.27 9.80 -5.68
N LEU A 252 -9.51 11.07 -5.40
CA LEU A 252 -10.85 11.58 -5.12
C LEU A 252 -11.02 12.93 -5.83
N VAL A 253 -12.03 13.04 -6.68
CA VAL A 253 -12.42 14.28 -7.36
C VAL A 253 -13.78 14.71 -6.82
N ILE A 254 -13.86 15.91 -6.27
CA ILE A 254 -15.10 16.48 -5.73
C ILE A 254 -15.39 17.84 -6.32
N ASP A 255 -16.67 18.14 -6.50
CA ASP A 255 -17.18 19.45 -6.87
C ASP A 255 -17.87 20.10 -5.66
N TYR A 256 -17.39 21.24 -5.18
CA TYR A 256 -18.10 22.06 -4.20
C TYR A 256 -19.16 22.91 -4.89
N ILE A 257 -20.42 22.57 -4.66
CA ILE A 257 -21.57 23.14 -5.36
C ILE A 257 -21.66 24.66 -5.17
N LYS A 258 -21.58 25.14 -3.91
CA LYS A 258 -21.71 26.58 -3.59
C LYS A 258 -20.55 27.44 -4.11
N LYS A 259 -19.36 26.86 -4.19
CA LYS A 259 -18.15 27.59 -4.61
C LYS A 259 -17.87 27.42 -6.10
N GLU A 260 -18.64 26.57 -6.79
CA GLU A 260 -18.43 26.17 -8.18
C GLU A 260 -16.96 25.81 -8.44
N THR A 261 -16.41 24.93 -7.60
CA THR A 261 -15.00 24.53 -7.68
C THR A 261 -14.85 23.03 -7.68
N ARG A 262 -13.81 22.53 -8.33
CA ARG A 262 -13.41 21.11 -8.38
C ARG A 262 -12.07 20.93 -7.68
N LEU A 263 -11.98 19.94 -6.79
CA LEU A 263 -10.73 19.53 -6.17
C LEU A 263 -10.38 18.11 -6.57
N LEU A 264 -9.10 17.90 -6.89
CA LEU A 264 -8.47 16.60 -6.96
C LEU A 264 -7.68 16.38 -5.67
N TYR A 265 -8.01 15.31 -4.97
CA TYR A 265 -7.26 14.77 -3.86
C TYR A 265 -6.50 13.52 -4.30
N VAL A 266 -5.25 13.43 -3.87
CA VAL A 266 -4.44 12.21 -3.87
C VAL A 266 -4.10 11.91 -2.42
N ASN A 267 -4.52 10.77 -1.89
CA ASN A 267 -4.32 10.37 -0.49
C ASN A 267 -4.82 11.42 0.51
N ASN A 268 -6.02 11.97 0.29
CA ASN A 268 -6.60 13.07 1.07
C ASN A 268 -5.80 14.39 1.07
N ILE A 269 -4.74 14.50 0.27
CA ILE A 269 -4.00 15.73 0.05
C ILE A 269 -4.51 16.39 -1.23
N SER A 270 -4.92 17.65 -1.15
CA SER A 270 -5.37 18.40 -2.33
C SER A 270 -4.20 18.65 -3.28
N GLN A 271 -4.30 18.12 -4.49
CA GLN A 271 -3.30 18.23 -5.56
C GLN A 271 -3.68 19.24 -6.62
N SER A 272 -4.99 19.47 -6.84
CA SER A 272 -5.47 20.48 -7.78
C SER A 272 -6.79 21.05 -7.32
N TYR A 273 -6.99 22.34 -7.59
CA TYR A 273 -8.16 23.08 -7.17
C TYR A 273 -8.50 24.10 -8.25
N SER A 274 -9.67 23.98 -8.87
CA SER A 274 -10.07 24.78 -10.04
C SER A 274 -11.48 25.35 -9.91
N TYR A 275 -11.69 26.57 -10.37
CA TYR A 275 -13.03 27.12 -10.57
C TYR A 275 -13.68 26.52 -11.81
N LEU A 276 -14.84 25.88 -11.66
CA LEU A 276 -15.57 25.25 -12.75
C LEU A 276 -15.94 26.22 -13.89
N PRO A 277 -16.38 27.48 -13.63
CA PRO A 277 -16.80 28.38 -14.70
C PRO A 277 -15.65 28.86 -15.59
N THR A 278 -14.44 28.97 -15.03
CA THR A 278 -13.30 29.60 -15.72
C THR A 278 -12.16 28.64 -16.04
N GLY A 279 -12.17 27.43 -15.45
CA GLY A 279 -11.05 26.50 -15.52
C GLY A 279 -9.77 27.00 -14.84
N ARG A 280 -9.79 28.17 -14.19
CA ARG A 280 -8.63 28.75 -13.51
C ARG A 280 -8.36 28.06 -12.19
N SER A 281 -7.09 28.04 -11.83
CA SER A 281 -6.66 27.55 -10.53
C SER A 281 -7.27 28.38 -9.40
N ALA A 282 -7.72 27.74 -8.34
CA ALA A 282 -8.01 28.40 -7.07
C ALA A 282 -6.77 28.43 -6.14
N PHE A 283 -5.68 27.76 -6.52
CA PHE A 283 -4.40 27.89 -5.84
C PHE A 283 -3.63 29.12 -6.32
N LEU A 284 -3.37 30.04 -5.40
CA LEU A 284 -2.67 31.31 -5.65
C LEU A 284 -1.26 31.13 -6.21
N TYR A 285 -0.58 30.02 -5.89
CA TYR A 285 0.79 29.80 -6.37
C TYR A 285 0.85 29.60 -7.89
N VAL A 286 -0.21 29.06 -8.52
CA VAL A 286 -0.28 28.85 -9.96
C VAL A 286 -0.25 30.21 -10.67
N HIS A 287 -1.13 31.12 -10.25
CA HIS A 287 -1.15 32.52 -10.70
C HIS A 287 0.17 33.25 -10.50
N ARG A 288 0.85 32.99 -9.37
CA ARG A 288 2.13 33.62 -9.06
C ARG A 288 3.23 33.13 -10.00
N ILE A 289 3.26 31.83 -10.32
CA ILE A 289 4.21 31.28 -11.30
C ILE A 289 3.91 31.83 -12.69
N ALA A 290 2.65 31.89 -13.12
CA ALA A 290 2.26 32.51 -14.38
C ALA A 290 2.68 33.99 -14.44
N ALA A 291 2.48 34.76 -13.37
CA ALA A 291 2.94 36.13 -13.27
C ALA A 291 4.47 36.25 -13.35
N TYR A 292 5.23 35.35 -12.73
CA TYR A 292 6.69 35.35 -12.89
C TYR A 292 7.14 34.99 -14.31
N SER A 293 6.41 34.11 -14.98
CA SER A 293 6.64 33.77 -16.39
C SER A 293 6.33 34.95 -17.32
N SER A 294 5.36 35.80 -17.00
CA SER A 294 5.01 36.93 -17.88
C SER A 294 6.07 38.05 -17.92
N TYR A 295 6.96 38.13 -16.92
CA TYR A 295 8.12 39.03 -16.96
C TYR A 295 9.25 38.51 -17.86
N LYS A 296 9.14 37.30 -18.39
CA LYS A 296 10.15 36.74 -19.28
C LYS A 296 9.99 37.31 -20.70
N PRO A 297 11.09 37.56 -21.42
CA PRO A 297 11.02 38.02 -22.80
C PRO A 297 10.19 37.06 -23.67
N PRO A 298 9.48 37.58 -24.70
CA PRO A 298 8.84 36.74 -25.70
C PRO A 298 9.82 35.70 -26.28
N GLY A 299 9.39 34.44 -26.42
CA GLY A 299 10.23 33.33 -26.89
C GLY A 299 11.07 32.63 -25.81
N SER A 300 10.80 32.87 -24.52
CA SER A 300 11.48 32.18 -23.43
C SER A 300 11.04 30.71 -23.29
N LYS A 301 12.01 29.81 -23.05
CA LYS A 301 11.75 28.37 -22.88
C LYS A 301 11.22 28.04 -21.50
N VAL A 302 10.21 27.17 -21.43
CA VAL A 302 9.60 26.73 -20.16
C VAL A 302 9.49 25.21 -20.12
N LEU A 303 10.19 24.55 -19.21
CA LEU A 303 9.98 23.13 -18.94
C LEU A 303 8.93 22.97 -17.83
N LEU A 304 7.75 22.47 -18.18
CA LEU A 304 6.74 22.08 -17.20
C LEU A 304 6.92 20.60 -16.82
N ALA A 305 7.46 20.34 -15.64
CA ALA A 305 7.60 18.99 -15.09
C ALA A 305 6.37 18.62 -14.26
N GLY A 306 5.46 17.85 -14.86
CA GLY A 306 4.23 17.38 -14.22
C GLY A 306 3.01 18.23 -14.56
N LEU A 307 1.91 17.57 -14.94
CA LEU A 307 0.67 18.23 -15.36
C LEU A 307 -0.20 18.68 -14.18
N GLY A 308 -0.10 17.99 -13.03
CA GLY A 308 -1.12 18.07 -11.98
C GLY A 308 -2.51 17.81 -12.57
N GLY A 309 -3.49 18.63 -12.18
CA GLY A 309 -4.83 18.69 -12.78
C GLY A 309 -4.94 19.67 -13.95
N GLY A 310 -3.85 19.94 -14.68
CA GLY A 310 -3.83 20.81 -15.87
C GLY A 310 -3.88 22.31 -15.61
N GLN A 311 -3.84 22.74 -14.34
CA GLN A 311 -4.07 24.14 -13.96
C GLN A 311 -3.00 25.10 -14.48
N MET A 312 -1.73 24.67 -14.46
CA MET A 312 -0.62 25.47 -14.97
C MET A 312 -0.64 25.60 -16.49
N VAL A 313 -1.13 24.57 -17.19
CA VAL A 313 -1.29 24.58 -18.64
C VAL A 313 -2.31 25.65 -19.05
N ASN A 314 -3.47 25.69 -18.39
CA ASN A 314 -4.51 26.68 -18.67
C ASN A 314 -4.00 28.13 -18.52
N GLU A 315 -3.14 28.40 -17.54
CA GLU A 315 -2.59 29.75 -17.34
C GLU A 315 -1.47 30.09 -18.33
N PHE A 316 -0.66 29.10 -18.72
CA PHE A 316 0.37 29.30 -19.73
C PHE A 316 -0.20 29.48 -21.14
N GLU A 317 -1.31 28.82 -21.47
CA GLU A 317 -2.04 29.06 -22.72
C GLU A 317 -2.49 30.54 -22.83
N ILE A 318 -2.97 31.14 -21.73
CA ILE A 318 -3.34 32.56 -21.68
C ILE A 318 -2.13 33.48 -21.93
N LEU A 319 -0.93 33.07 -21.52
CA LEU A 319 0.32 33.80 -21.77
C LEU A 319 0.88 33.56 -23.18
N GLY A 320 0.21 32.74 -24.01
CA GLY A 320 0.61 32.42 -25.37
C GLY A 320 1.66 31.32 -25.49
N PHE A 321 1.80 30.45 -24.47
CA PHE A 321 2.61 29.24 -24.60
C PHE A 321 1.80 28.12 -25.27
N ASP A 322 2.32 27.57 -26.37
CA ASP A 322 1.75 26.40 -27.04
C ASP A 322 2.11 25.11 -26.29
N ILE A 323 1.10 24.46 -25.69
CA ILE A 323 1.24 23.21 -24.96
C ILE A 323 0.40 22.14 -25.63
N ILE A 324 1.03 21.06 -26.09
CA ILE A 324 0.36 19.94 -26.75
C ILE A 324 0.31 18.75 -25.81
N LEU A 325 -0.88 18.17 -25.65
CA LEU A 325 -1.07 16.94 -24.90
C LEU A 325 -1.01 15.75 -25.87
N ASP A 326 -0.20 14.73 -25.57
CA ASP A 326 -0.25 13.49 -26.33
C ASP A 326 -1.47 12.63 -25.96
N LYS A 327 -1.65 11.50 -26.68
CA LYS A 327 -2.72 10.52 -26.42
C LYS A 327 -2.71 9.89 -25.02
N LYS A 328 -1.65 10.10 -24.23
CA LYS A 328 -1.49 9.63 -22.84
C LYS A 328 -1.62 10.79 -21.84
N MET A 329 -2.04 11.98 -22.28
CA MET A 329 -2.13 13.20 -21.49
C MET A 329 -0.78 13.71 -20.95
N ASN A 330 0.35 13.32 -21.57
CA ASN A 330 1.62 13.94 -21.23
C ASN A 330 1.68 15.34 -21.87
N PRO A 331 2.04 16.39 -21.11
CA PRO A 331 2.30 17.68 -21.70
C PRO A 331 3.63 17.66 -22.46
N TRP A 332 3.56 17.99 -23.74
CA TRP A 332 4.69 18.30 -24.60
C TRP A 332 4.65 19.79 -24.86
N LEU A 333 5.68 20.51 -24.43
CA LEU A 333 5.85 21.90 -24.84
C LEU A 333 6.23 21.90 -26.32
N LEU A 334 5.41 22.52 -27.17
CA LEU A 334 5.72 22.70 -28.58
C LEU A 334 6.12 24.15 -28.78
N GLU A 335 7.38 24.44 -28.48
CA GLU A 335 8.05 25.59 -29.07
C GLU A 335 8.38 25.24 -30.53
N VAL A 336 7.77 25.93 -31.50
CA VAL A 336 8.27 25.91 -32.88
C VAL A 336 9.59 26.71 -32.90
N ASN A 337 10.69 25.95 -32.88
CA ASN A 337 12.11 26.31 -32.84
C ASN A 337 12.58 27.61 -33.55
N GLN A 338 13.61 28.25 -32.96
CA GLN A 338 15.02 28.15 -33.44
C GLN A 338 16.10 28.24 -32.30
N ALA A 339 16.93 27.19 -32.21
CA ALA A 339 18.21 26.88 -31.50
C ALA A 339 18.89 27.84 -30.46
N PRO A 340 19.65 27.28 -29.46
CA PRO A 340 20.58 28.06 -28.63
C PRO A 340 21.97 28.23 -29.29
N SER A 341 22.49 29.46 -29.33
CA SER A 341 23.91 29.76 -29.62
C SER A 341 24.74 29.71 -28.33
N PHE A 342 25.80 28.91 -28.33
CA PHE A 342 26.85 28.90 -27.30
C PHE A 342 28.01 29.86 -27.64
N ASN A 343 27.85 30.72 -28.64
CA ASN A 343 28.91 31.65 -29.05
C ASN A 343 28.85 32.99 -28.28
N THR A 344 29.99 33.67 -28.26
CA THR A 344 30.14 35.09 -27.89
C THR A 344 30.42 35.87 -29.16
N ASP A 345 29.36 36.28 -29.84
CA ASP A 345 29.45 36.91 -31.16
C ASP A 345 29.64 38.45 -31.09
N THR A 346 29.54 39.05 -29.89
CA THR A 346 29.80 40.48 -29.65
C THR A 346 30.54 40.71 -28.33
N ASP A 347 31.26 41.82 -28.21
CA ASP A 347 32.04 42.16 -27.01
C ASP A 347 31.15 42.32 -25.77
N LEU A 348 29.93 42.84 -25.96
CA LEU A 348 28.94 42.96 -24.88
C LEU A 348 28.48 41.59 -24.36
N ASP A 349 28.33 40.62 -25.27
CA ASP A 349 27.95 39.25 -24.93
C ASP A 349 29.03 38.56 -24.10
N MET A 350 30.30 38.84 -24.39
CA MET A 350 31.43 38.35 -23.61
C MET A 350 31.48 38.99 -22.21
N GLU A 351 31.24 40.30 -22.13
CA GLU A 351 31.27 41.04 -20.85
C GLU A 351 30.16 40.57 -19.89
N VAL A 352 28.93 40.45 -20.39
CA VAL A 352 27.77 40.04 -19.58
C VAL A 352 27.86 38.58 -19.15
N LYS A 353 28.22 37.67 -20.06
CA LYS A 353 28.31 36.23 -19.75
C LYS A 353 29.48 35.92 -18.81
N LYS A 354 30.60 36.63 -18.95
CA LYS A 354 31.74 36.51 -18.03
C LYS A 354 31.41 37.07 -16.65
N GLY A 355 30.71 38.20 -16.57
CA GLY A 355 30.25 38.77 -15.30
C GLY A 355 29.34 37.81 -14.53
N LEU A 356 28.35 37.22 -15.21
CA LEU A 356 27.43 36.24 -14.63
C LEU A 356 28.16 35.01 -14.05
N LEU A 357 29.14 34.48 -14.78
CA LEU A 357 29.92 33.32 -14.32
C LEU A 357 30.80 33.66 -13.11
N ILE A 358 31.43 34.84 -13.10
CA ILE A 358 32.26 35.30 -11.99
C ILE A 358 31.42 35.49 -10.72
N ASP A 359 30.26 36.11 -10.83
CA ASP A 359 29.39 36.35 -9.67
C ASP A 359 28.74 35.06 -9.17
N THR A 360 28.46 34.11 -10.07
CA THR A 360 28.00 32.76 -9.68
C THR A 360 29.09 32.01 -8.89
N PHE A 361 30.36 32.09 -9.31
CA PHE A 361 31.45 31.46 -8.56
C PHE A 361 31.73 32.13 -7.21
N ARG A 362 31.55 33.46 -7.13
CA ARG A 362 31.62 34.19 -5.85
C ARG A 362 30.50 33.78 -4.89
N LEU A 363 29.28 33.60 -5.39
CA LEU A 363 28.14 33.15 -4.58
C LEU A 363 28.30 31.70 -4.09
N LEU A 364 29.04 30.88 -4.83
CA LEU A 364 29.37 29.50 -4.45
C LEU A 364 30.65 29.40 -3.60
N ASP A 365 31.24 30.54 -3.20
CA ASP A 365 32.47 30.67 -2.41
C ASP A 365 33.69 29.92 -3.01
N ILE A 366 33.70 29.79 -4.35
CA ILE A 366 34.80 29.18 -5.10
C ILE A 366 35.79 30.28 -5.45
N SER A 367 36.90 30.38 -4.70
CA SER A 367 37.96 31.33 -5.04
C SER A 367 38.70 30.88 -6.30
N TYR A 368 38.54 31.62 -7.39
CA TYR A 368 39.34 31.44 -8.60
C TYR A 368 40.28 32.63 -8.76
N LYS A 369 41.60 32.37 -8.82
CA LYS A 369 42.59 33.36 -9.27
C LYS A 369 42.61 33.32 -10.80
N MET A 370 42.16 34.40 -11.43
CA MET A 370 42.32 34.64 -12.86
C MET A 370 43.53 35.52 -13.11
#